data_AF-A0A965W960-F1
#
_entry.id   AF-A0A965W960-F1
#
_cell.length_a   1.000
_cell.length_b   1.000
_cell.length_c   1.000
_cell.angle_alpha   90.00
_cell.angle_beta   90.00
_cell.angle_gamma   90.00
#
_symmetry.space_group_name_H-M   'P 1'
#
loop_
_entity.id
_entity.type
_entity.pdbx_description
1 polymer ?
#
loop_
_entity_poly.entity_id
_entity_poly.type
_entity_poly.pdbx_seq_one_letter_code
_entity_poly.pdbx_strand_id
1 'polypeptide(L)'
;MFRSNIRFDARWSISSEYLSRANRDEKALADRLRSGRLGGAAMDVFAKEPAKDLSHFAGIENIFLTPHISGVTVESNDRVCDVVTRLVDQALGKFA
;
A
#
# COMPACT_ATOMS: atom_id res chain seq x y z
N MET A 1 -10.13 -9.17 -10.93
CA MET A 1 -9.13 -8.28 -11.56
C MET A 1 -9.64 -6.86 -11.43
N PHE A 2 -9.36 -6.18 -10.31
CA PHE A 2 -9.73 -4.77 -10.13
C PHE A 2 -8.84 -3.92 -11.05
N ARG A 3 -9.42 -3.38 -12.12
CA ARG A 3 -8.78 -2.30 -12.89
C ARG A 3 -9.25 -0.99 -12.25
N SER A 4 -8.43 -0.43 -11.37
CA SER A 4 -8.65 0.93 -10.84
C SER A 4 -8.35 1.95 -11.94
N ASN A 5 -9.39 2.67 -12.39
CA ASN A 5 -9.30 3.78 -13.34
C ASN A 5 -8.74 5.06 -12.66
N ILE A 6 -7.57 4.98 -12.05
CA ILE A 6 -6.84 6.19 -11.66
C ILE A 6 -5.85 6.50 -12.79
N ARG A 7 -6.16 7.54 -13.57
CA ARG A 7 -5.22 8.07 -14.58
C ARG A 7 -4.25 9.01 -13.88
N PHE A 8 -3.01 8.56 -13.71
CA PHE A 8 -1.92 9.40 -13.25
C PHE A 8 -1.29 10.10 -14.47
N ASP A 9 -1.29 11.43 -14.47
CA ASP A 9 -0.53 12.29 -15.41
C ASP A 9 0.96 11.87 -15.38
N ALA A 10 1.68 11.99 -16.50
CA ALA A 10 3.11 11.69 -16.63
C ALA A 10 4.04 12.35 -15.58
N ARG A 11 3.55 13.33 -14.81
CA ARG A 11 4.22 13.95 -13.65
C ARG A 11 4.08 13.16 -12.33
N TRP A 12 3.18 12.18 -12.26
CA TRP A 12 2.96 11.30 -11.12
C TRP A 12 3.53 9.92 -11.43
N SER A 13 4.78 9.69 -11.01
CA SER A 13 5.44 8.40 -11.25
C SER A 13 4.90 7.36 -10.27
N ILE A 14 4.04 6.44 -10.73
CA ILE A 14 3.83 5.15 -10.08
C ILE A 14 4.77 4.16 -10.74
N SER A 15 6.02 4.15 -10.30
CA SER A 15 6.96 3.13 -10.70
C SER A 15 6.83 1.94 -9.74
N SER A 16 6.30 0.83 -10.25
CA SER A 16 6.22 -0.47 -9.56
C SER A 16 7.59 -0.92 -9.02
N GLU A 17 8.68 -0.54 -9.70
CA GLU A 17 10.06 -0.78 -9.27
C GLU A 17 10.47 0.05 -8.03
N TYR A 18 9.87 1.22 -7.81
CA TYR A 18 10.14 2.09 -6.66
C TYR A 18 9.33 1.72 -5.42
N LEU A 19 8.13 1.14 -5.57
CA LEU A 19 7.31 0.70 -4.42
C LEU A 19 8.06 -0.30 -3.52
N SER A 20 8.92 -1.17 -4.08
CA SER A 20 9.66 -2.16 -3.26
C SER A 20 10.83 -1.58 -2.45
N ARG A 21 11.36 -0.42 -2.85
CA ARG A 21 12.52 0.23 -2.20
C ARG A 21 12.13 1.48 -1.41
N ALA A 22 11.19 2.28 -1.92
CA ALA A 22 10.70 3.50 -1.28
C ALA A 22 9.80 3.23 -0.07
N ASN A 23 8.99 2.16 -0.09
CA ASN A 23 8.21 1.77 1.10
C ASN A 23 9.10 1.30 2.27
N ARG A 24 10.39 1.02 2.04
CA ARG A 24 11.35 0.68 3.09
C ARG A 24 12.11 1.88 3.65
N ASP A 25 12.07 3.04 2.99
CA ASP A 25 12.76 4.26 3.43
C ASP A 25 11.86 5.49 3.20
N GLU A 26 10.95 5.70 4.15
CA GLU A 26 9.98 6.81 4.16
C GLU A 26 10.67 8.18 4.14
N LYS A 27 11.89 8.30 4.70
CA LYS A 27 12.67 9.54 4.68
C LYS A 27 13.18 9.84 3.27
N ALA A 28 13.74 8.84 2.59
CA ALA A 28 14.19 9.02 1.22
C ALA A 28 13.02 9.37 0.27
N LEU A 29 11.82 8.86 0.53
CA LEU A 29 10.63 9.27 -0.20
C LEU A 29 10.26 10.74 0.08
N ALA A 30 10.21 11.13 1.36
CA ALA A 30 9.92 12.50 1.77
C ALA A 30 10.89 13.52 1.13
N ASP A 31 12.19 13.21 1.09
CA ASP A 31 13.21 14.08 0.47
C ASP A 31 13.00 14.24 -1.05
N ARG A 32 12.57 13.18 -1.73
CA ARG A 32 12.28 13.22 -3.17
C ARG A 32 11.01 14.02 -3.50
N LEU A 33 10.02 13.97 -2.62
CA LEU A 33 8.81 14.78 -2.72
C LEU A 33 9.11 16.25 -2.47
N ARG A 34 9.85 16.56 -1.39
CA ARG A 34 10.28 17.94 -1.07
C ARG A 34 11.14 18.57 -2.15
N SER A 35 12.06 17.80 -2.74
CA SER A 35 12.92 18.29 -3.83
C SER A 35 12.20 18.45 -5.17
N GLY A 36 10.91 18.10 -5.26
CA GLY A 36 10.14 18.14 -6.51
C GLY A 36 10.59 17.09 -7.55
N ARG A 37 11.48 16.15 -7.17
CA ARG A 37 11.90 15.04 -8.02
C ARG A 37 10.75 14.07 -8.28
N LEU A 38 9.82 13.98 -7.33
CA LEU A 38 8.54 13.30 -7.49
C LEU A 38 7.42 14.33 -7.47
N GLY A 39 6.53 14.28 -8.47
CA GLY A 39 5.34 15.14 -8.52
C GLY A 39 4.30 14.79 -7.45
N GLY A 40 4.38 13.59 -6.86
CA GLY A 40 3.65 13.20 -5.66
C GLY A 40 3.68 11.70 -5.40
N ALA A 41 3.05 11.26 -4.31
CA ALA A 41 2.98 9.85 -3.91
C ALA A 41 1.65 9.49 -3.22
N ALA A 42 1.27 8.21 -3.27
CA ALA A 42 0.18 7.64 -2.49
C ALA A 42 0.67 6.35 -1.81
N MET A 43 0.45 6.21 -0.51
CA MET A 43 0.92 5.07 0.30
C MET A 43 -0.18 4.51 1.18
N ASP A 44 -0.21 3.19 1.29
CA ASP A 44 -1.11 2.42 2.15
C ASP A 44 -0.35 1.58 3.20
N VAL A 45 0.95 1.35 2.99
CA VAL A 45 1.81 0.51 3.83
C VAL A 45 2.97 1.30 4.38
N PHE A 46 3.36 1.01 5.62
CA PHE A 46 4.42 1.73 6.32
C PHE A 46 5.49 0.76 6.84
N ALA A 47 6.69 1.28 7.11
CA ALA A 47 7.79 0.46 7.61
C ALA A 47 7.48 -0.14 8.99
N LYS A 48 6.69 0.58 9.81
CA LYS A 48 6.17 0.10 11.09
C LYS A 48 4.68 0.38 11.18
N GLU A 49 3.92 -0.66 11.44
CA GLU A 49 2.45 -0.59 11.56
C GLU A 49 1.99 -0.92 13.00
N PRO A 50 1.02 -0.17 13.55
CA PRO A 50 0.38 1.02 12.98
C PRO A 50 1.35 2.20 12.85
N ALA A 51 1.15 3.05 11.82
CA ALA A 51 1.95 4.25 11.63
C ALA A 51 1.65 5.28 12.72
N LYS A 52 2.54 5.38 13.71
CA LYS A 52 2.36 6.26 14.87
C LYS A 52 3.05 7.63 14.73
N ASP A 53 4.09 7.70 13.91
CA ASP A 53 4.86 8.93 13.67
C ASP A 53 5.05 9.11 12.16
N LEU A 54 4.45 10.18 11.63
CA LEU A 54 4.50 10.59 10.23
C LEU A 54 5.17 11.96 10.07
N SER A 55 5.89 12.43 11.08
CA SER A 55 6.54 13.76 11.09
C SER A 55 7.49 13.96 9.91
N HIS A 56 8.10 12.89 9.40
CA HIS A 56 8.95 12.94 8.21
C HIS A 56 8.21 13.33 6.93
N PHE A 57 6.88 13.20 6.88
CA PHE A 57 6.03 13.69 5.78
C PHE A 57 5.41 15.07 6.07
N ALA A 58 5.67 15.69 7.23
CA ALA A 58 5.10 17.00 7.55
C ALA A 58 5.49 18.06 6.51
N GLY A 59 4.51 18.87 6.13
CA GLY A 59 4.65 19.96 5.15
C GLY A 59 4.73 19.50 3.68
N ILE A 60 4.55 18.22 3.38
CA ILE A 60 4.49 17.71 2.01
C ILE A 60 3.02 17.69 1.58
N GLU A 61 2.64 18.54 0.62
CA GLU A 61 1.24 18.69 0.18
C GLU A 61 0.83 17.67 -0.89
N ASN A 62 1.79 17.12 -1.63
CA ASN A 62 1.58 16.18 -2.74
C ASN A 62 1.74 14.71 -2.32
N ILE A 63 1.26 14.36 -1.12
CA ILE A 63 1.27 12.98 -0.62
C ILE A 63 -0.10 12.58 -0.05
N PHE A 64 -0.55 11.38 -0.40
CA PHE A 64 -1.75 10.76 0.17
C PHE A 64 -1.36 9.53 0.99
N LEU A 65 -1.79 9.49 2.25
CA LEU A 65 -1.49 8.40 3.18
C LEU A 65 -2.80 7.76 3.64
N THR A 66 -2.94 6.45 3.43
CA THR A 66 -4.05 5.66 3.97
C THR A 66 -3.50 4.66 5.00
N PRO A 67 -4.25 4.31 6.06
CA PRO A 67 -3.95 3.10 6.84
C PRO A 67 -3.95 1.88 5.90
N HIS A 68 -3.32 0.77 6.29
CA HIS A 68 -3.19 -0.44 5.46
C HIS A 68 -4.54 -1.14 5.19
N ILE A 69 -5.31 -0.57 4.24
CA ILE A 69 -6.70 -0.96 3.94
C ILE A 69 -6.94 -1.20 2.45
N SER A 70 -5.95 -0.94 1.58
CA SER A 70 -6.12 -1.11 0.13
C SER A 70 -6.51 -2.53 -0.28
N GLY A 71 -6.10 -3.54 0.49
CA GLY A 71 -6.45 -4.95 0.31
C GLY A 71 -7.73 -5.41 1.03
N VAL A 72 -8.37 -4.56 1.82
CA VAL A 72 -9.46 -4.91 2.75
C VAL A 72 -10.82 -4.50 2.17
N THR A 73 -11.08 -4.86 0.91
CA THR A 73 -12.42 -4.71 0.30
C THR A 73 -13.33 -5.86 0.71
N VAL A 74 -14.65 -5.68 0.58
CA VAL A 74 -15.64 -6.75 0.85
C VAL A 74 -15.32 -8.00 0.03
N GLU A 75 -15.10 -7.85 -1.27
CA GLU A 75 -14.83 -8.98 -2.17
C GLU A 75 -13.47 -9.63 -1.91
N SER A 76 -12.49 -8.85 -1.45
CA SER A 76 -11.18 -9.38 -1.05
C SER A 76 -11.31 -10.22 0.22
N ASN A 77 -12.06 -9.71 1.19
CA ASN A 77 -12.30 -10.40 2.45
C ASN A 77 -13.07 -11.71 2.24
N ASP A 78 -14.09 -11.72 1.37
CA ASP A 78 -14.81 -12.95 0.99
C ASP A 78 -13.85 -14.02 0.43
N ARG A 79 -12.99 -13.64 -0.53
CA ARG A 79 -12.01 -14.56 -1.11
C ARG A 79 -11.00 -15.07 -0.08
N VAL A 80 -10.54 -14.20 0.82
CA VAL A 80 -9.60 -14.59 1.88
C VAL A 80 -10.26 -15.57 2.85
N CYS A 81 -11.50 -15.32 3.27
CA CYS A 81 -12.28 -16.22 4.11
C CYS A 81 -12.44 -17.61 3.47
N ASP A 82 -12.77 -17.67 2.19
CA ASP A 82 -12.90 -18.94 1.46
C ASP A 82 -11.60 -19.74 1.42
N VAL A 83 -10.46 -19.07 1.22
CA VAL A 83 -9.14 -19.71 1.18
C VAL A 83 -8.76 -20.19 2.58
N VAL A 84 -8.89 -19.33 3.59
CA VAL A 84 -8.55 -19.65 4.98
C VAL A 84 -9.38 -20.82 5.49
N THR A 85 -10.68 -20.83 5.22
CA THR A 85 -11.57 -21.93 5.63
C THR A 85 -11.13 -23.26 5.03
N ARG A 86 -10.85 -23.30 3.72
CA ARG A 86 -10.34 -24.50 3.04
C ARG A 86 -9.00 -24.98 3.62
N LEU A 87 -8.10 -24.07 3.96
CA LEU A 87 -6.81 -24.42 4.56
C LEU A 87 -6.97 -24.99 5.98
N VAL A 88 -7.87 -24.41 6.78
CA VAL A 88 -8.20 -24.95 8.11
C VAL A 88 -8.80 -26.34 8.01
N ASP A 89 -9.74 -26.53 7.10
CA ASP A 89 -10.39 -27.82 6.84
C ASP A 89 -9.41 -28.91 6.40
N GLN A 90 -8.46 -28.56 5.53
CA GLN A 90 -7.34 -29.43 5.14
C GLN A 90 -6.43 -29.78 6.32
N ALA A 91 -6.04 -28.78 7.12
CA ALA A 91 -5.18 -28.99 8.28
C ALA A 91 -5.85 -29.86 9.36
N LEU A 92 -7.18 -29.83 9.45
CA LEU A 92 -7.96 -30.64 10.38
C LEU A 92 -8.39 -32.00 9.81
N GLY A 93 -8.05 -32.31 8.55
CA GLY A 93 -8.42 -33.58 7.91
C GLY A 93 -9.93 -33.76 7.72
N LYS A 94 -10.70 -32.66 7.69
CA LYS A 94 -12.17 -32.70 7.54
C LYS A 94 -12.62 -32.93 6.10
N PHE A 95 -11.69 -32.95 5.16
CA PHE A 95 -11.89 -33.33 3.77
C PHE A 95 -10.71 -34.19 3.32
N ALA A 96 -10.88 -35.50 3.50
CA ALA A 96 -10.27 -36.56 2.72
C ALA A 96 -11.40 -37.31 2.00
#